data_AF-A0AAW2KD34-F1
#
_entry.id   AF-A0AAW2KD34-F1
#
_cell.length_a   1.000
_cell.length_b   1.000
_cell.length_c   1.000
_cell.angle_alpha   90.00
_cell.angle_beta   90.00
_cell.angle_gamma   90.00
#
_symmetry.space_group_name_H-M   'P 1'
#
loop_
_entity.id
_entity.type
_entity.pdbx_description
1 polymer ?
#
loop_
_entity_poly.entity_id
_entity_poly.type
_entity_poly.pdbx_seq_one_letter_code
_entity_poly.pdbx_strand_id
1 'polypeptide(L)'
;MFGNTFGMKCVFRQTPKDVLFCSPDSRFTQQELPACKPILTPGLVMAAFLVLGLTFIPIGLSHLSASDNLNQQEDLLVWMRTATLPSFRKLYGRIEMDLEENEIINIVIQNNYNTYTFSGKKKLVISTTTWIGGKNDFLGRVYVTVGGICLLIAITYIIFYLVRPRPLGDPAYLSWNKVPASN
;
A
#
# COMPACT_ATOMS: atom_id res chain seq x y z
N MET A 1 55.31 -12.18 38.54
CA MET A 1 56.60 -11.89 37.89
C MET A 1 56.67 -12.76 36.64
N PHE A 2 57.03 -12.18 35.49
CA PHE A 2 57.14 -12.78 34.15
C PHE A 2 55.80 -13.25 33.57
N GLY A 3 55.23 -12.65 32.51
CA GLY A 3 55.86 -12.07 31.33
C GLY A 3 55.63 -13.02 30.17
N ASN A 4 54.98 -12.56 29.10
CA ASN A 4 55.53 -12.54 27.73
C ASN A 4 54.43 -12.51 26.67
N THR A 5 54.45 -11.43 25.92
CA THR A 5 53.96 -11.29 24.55
C THR A 5 54.43 -12.48 23.70
N PHE A 6 53.52 -13.17 23.03
CA PHE A 6 53.88 -14.10 21.95
C PHE A 6 52.99 -13.86 20.72
N GLY A 7 53.67 -13.68 19.60
CA GLY A 7 53.12 -13.14 18.36
C GLY A 7 52.19 -14.09 17.62
N MET A 8 51.32 -13.48 16.80
CA MET A 8 50.50 -14.20 15.84
C MET A 8 51.35 -14.55 14.61
N LYS A 9 51.47 -15.86 14.36
CA LYS A 9 51.87 -16.40 13.06
C LYS A 9 50.70 -17.25 12.57
N CYS A 10 49.97 -16.76 11.58
CA CYS A 10 48.98 -17.56 10.87
C CYS A 10 49.57 -18.00 9.54
N VAL A 11 49.79 -19.31 9.40
CA VAL A 11 50.16 -19.98 8.16
C VAL A 11 48.87 -20.40 7.47
N PHE A 12 48.61 -19.89 6.26
CA PHE A 12 47.53 -20.38 5.42
C PHE A 12 48.01 -21.60 4.63
N ARG A 13 47.36 -22.75 4.85
CA ARG A 13 47.50 -23.91 3.96
C ARG A 13 46.13 -24.27 3.39
N GLN A 14 46.06 -24.27 2.07
CA GLN A 14 44.91 -24.68 1.27
C GLN A 14 44.90 -26.21 1.13
N THR A 15 43.77 -26.88 1.39
CA THR A 15 43.20 -27.97 0.57
C THR A 15 41.88 -28.49 1.17
N PRO A 16 41.00 -29.13 0.36
CA PRO A 16 39.56 -29.13 0.53
C PRO A 16 39.02 -30.43 1.15
N LYS A 17 37.87 -30.31 1.84
CA LYS A 17 36.71 -31.22 1.93
C LYS A 17 36.04 -31.07 3.29
N ASP A 18 34.76 -30.70 3.21
CA ASP A 18 33.68 -30.96 4.15
C ASP A 18 33.88 -30.58 5.63
N VAL A 19 33.19 -29.49 6.00
CA VAL A 19 32.44 -29.23 7.24
C VAL A 19 32.48 -27.72 7.48
N LEU A 20 31.32 -27.09 7.40
CA LEU A 20 31.10 -25.71 7.83
C LEU A 20 31.33 -25.65 9.34
N PHE A 21 32.54 -25.32 9.77
CA PHE A 21 32.81 -25.00 11.17
C PHE A 21 32.42 -23.55 11.40
N CYS A 22 31.26 -23.34 12.03
CA CYS A 22 30.86 -22.00 12.51
C CYS A 22 31.96 -21.43 13.39
N SER A 23 32.39 -20.20 13.05
CA SER A 23 33.34 -19.40 13.81
C SER A 23 32.95 -19.36 15.30
N PRO A 24 33.86 -19.69 16.25
CA PRO A 24 33.58 -19.59 17.67
C PRO A 24 33.77 -18.14 18.10
N ASP A 25 32.81 -17.30 17.74
CA ASP A 25 32.62 -15.99 18.34
C ASP A 25 31.12 -15.72 18.50
N SER A 26 30.42 -16.69 19.11
CA SER A 26 29.04 -16.51 19.57
C SER A 26 29.05 -15.66 20.84
N ARG A 27 29.11 -14.34 20.68
CA ARG A 27 28.72 -13.39 21.72
C ARG A 27 27.21 -13.11 21.63
N PHE A 28 26.41 -14.16 21.82
CA PHE A 28 25.00 -14.00 22.17
C PHE A 28 24.87 -14.37 23.65
N THR A 29 24.96 -13.36 24.52
CA THR A 29 24.50 -13.53 25.90
C THR A 29 22.98 -13.50 25.83
N GLN A 30 22.36 -14.65 25.97
CA GLN A 30 20.91 -14.73 26.18
C GLN A 30 20.62 -14.08 27.55
N GLN A 31 19.86 -12.99 27.54
CA GLN A 31 19.52 -12.23 28.74
C GLN A 31 18.20 -12.78 29.29
N GLU A 32 18.30 -13.61 30.33
CA GLU A 32 17.13 -14.15 31.05
C GLU A 32 16.55 -13.06 31.95
N LEU A 33 15.58 -12.28 31.44
CA LEU A 33 14.74 -11.43 32.29
C LEU A 33 13.68 -12.30 32.97
N PRO A 34 13.32 -12.04 34.23
CA PRO A 34 12.26 -12.77 34.91
C PRO A 34 10.98 -12.67 34.07
N ALA A 35 10.56 -13.80 33.52
CA ALA A 35 9.27 -13.91 32.86
C ALA A 35 8.20 -13.67 33.93
N CYS A 36 7.66 -12.45 33.97
CA CYS A 36 6.35 -12.25 34.56
C CYS A 36 5.42 -13.21 33.81
N LYS A 37 5.10 -14.33 34.45
CA LYS A 37 4.01 -15.21 34.06
C LYS A 37 2.79 -14.64 34.78
N PRO A 38 2.03 -13.69 34.19
CA PRO A 38 0.73 -13.40 34.74
C PRO A 38 -0.05 -14.71 34.65
N ILE A 39 -0.37 -15.29 35.79
CA ILE A 39 -1.29 -16.42 35.87
C ILE A 39 -2.64 -15.86 35.43
N LEU A 40 -2.93 -16.07 34.16
CA LEU A 40 -4.16 -15.71 33.50
C LEU A 40 -5.24 -16.65 34.01
N THR A 41 -5.77 -16.38 35.21
CA THR A 41 -6.88 -17.16 35.76
C THR A 41 -8.07 -17.04 34.81
N PRO A 42 -8.65 -18.16 34.36
CA PRO A 42 -9.81 -18.14 33.45
C PRO A 42 -10.94 -17.26 34.00
N GLY A 43 -11.14 -17.25 35.33
CA GLY A 43 -12.14 -16.40 35.98
C GLY A 43 -11.91 -14.90 35.81
N LEU A 44 -10.66 -14.41 35.89
CA LEU A 44 -10.37 -12.98 35.72
C LEU A 44 -10.65 -12.53 34.28
N VAL A 45 -10.29 -13.38 33.32
CA VAL A 45 -10.53 -13.13 31.90
C VAL A 45 -12.03 -13.14 31.58
N MET A 46 -12.76 -14.13 32.09
CA MET A 46 -14.21 -14.21 31.92
C MET A 46 -14.93 -13.01 32.56
N ALA A 47 -14.49 -12.57 33.74
CA ALA A 47 -15.03 -11.38 34.40
C ALA A 47 -14.72 -10.09 33.61
N ALA A 48 -13.50 -9.92 33.12
CA ALA A 48 -13.11 -8.77 32.31
C ALA A 48 -13.92 -8.69 31.02
N PHE A 49 -14.11 -9.81 30.32
CA PHE A 49 -14.94 -9.85 29.10
C PHE A 49 -16.42 -9.59 29.37
N LEU A 50 -16.96 -10.04 30.51
CA LEU A 50 -18.34 -9.78 30.89
C LEU A 50 -18.56 -8.29 31.21
N VAL A 51 -17.63 -7.65 31.94
CA VAL A 51 -17.70 -6.21 32.24
C VAL A 51 -17.53 -5.37 30.98
N LEU A 52 -16.57 -5.72 30.11
CA LEU A 52 -16.43 -5.07 28.80
C LEU A 52 -17.68 -5.25 27.94
N GLY A 53 -18.28 -6.45 27.90
CA GLY A 53 -19.53 -6.69 27.18
C GLY A 53 -20.69 -5.84 27.71
N LEU A 54 -20.91 -5.82 29.03
CA LEU A 54 -22.00 -5.05 29.65
C LEU A 54 -21.86 -3.54 29.50
N THR A 55 -20.64 -3.03 29.32
CA THR A 55 -20.39 -1.60 29.10
C THR A 55 -20.44 -1.25 27.61
N PHE A 56 -19.84 -2.06 26.75
CA PHE A 56 -19.78 -1.79 25.31
C PHE A 56 -21.11 -2.01 24.59
N ILE A 57 -21.95 -2.97 25.02
CA ILE A 57 -23.26 -3.21 24.41
C ILE A 57 -24.20 -1.98 24.51
N PRO A 58 -24.45 -1.38 25.70
CA PRO A 58 -25.32 -0.20 25.79
C PRO A 58 -24.70 1.04 25.13
N ILE A 59 -23.37 1.18 25.16
CA ILE A 59 -22.66 2.25 24.43
C ILE A 59 -22.82 2.07 22.91
N GLY A 60 -22.75 0.83 22.42
CA GLY A 60 -22.99 0.50 21.02
C GLY A 60 -24.43 0.83 20.62
N LEU A 61 -25.41 0.39 21.41
CA LEU A 61 -26.84 0.67 21.16
C LEU A 61 -27.16 2.17 21.13
N SER A 62 -26.59 2.95 22.04
CA SER A 62 -26.78 4.41 22.05
C SER A 62 -26.13 5.08 20.83
N HIS A 63 -24.96 4.61 20.40
CA HIS A 63 -24.34 5.07 19.15
C HIS A 63 -25.15 4.69 17.89
N LEU A 64 -25.71 3.48 17.82
CA LEU A 64 -26.56 3.06 16.70
C LEU A 64 -27.80 3.96 16.59
N SER A 65 -28.50 4.21 17.70
CA SER A 65 -29.68 5.09 17.70
C SER A 65 -29.34 6.53 17.31
N ALA A 66 -28.15 7.02 17.69
CA ALA A 66 -27.67 8.32 17.25
C ALA A 66 -27.36 8.37 15.74
N SER A 67 -26.89 7.26 15.16
CA SER A 67 -26.54 7.18 13.74
C SER A 67 -27.74 7.30 12.80
N ASP A 68 -28.92 6.85 13.22
CA ASP A 68 -30.16 6.95 12.43
C ASP A 68 -30.53 8.42 12.11
N ASN A 69 -30.24 9.34 13.04
CA ASN A 69 -30.46 10.78 12.83
C ASN A 69 -29.45 11.38 11.84
N LEU A 70 -28.23 10.83 11.76
CA LEU A 70 -27.20 11.30 10.83
C LEU A 70 -27.49 10.88 9.39
N ASN A 71 -28.12 9.72 9.19
CA ASN A 71 -28.57 9.26 7.87
C ASN A 71 -29.61 10.20 7.24
N GLN A 72 -30.33 11.01 8.02
CA GLN A 72 -31.24 12.02 7.46
C GLN A 72 -30.50 13.26 6.92
N GLN A 73 -29.20 13.42 7.24
CA GLN A 73 -28.39 14.60 6.92
C GLN A 73 -27.24 14.27 5.96
N GLU A 74 -27.46 13.40 4.98
CA GLU A 74 -26.44 12.96 4.02
C GLU A 74 -25.80 14.13 3.26
N ASP A 75 -26.59 15.15 2.90
CA ASP A 75 -26.13 16.34 2.19
C ASP A 75 -25.07 17.14 2.96
N LEU A 76 -25.27 17.27 4.28
CA LEU A 76 -24.31 17.95 5.15
C LEU A 76 -23.03 17.13 5.28
N LEU A 77 -23.14 15.82 5.40
CA LEU A 77 -21.97 14.93 5.45
C LEU A 77 -21.15 15.02 4.16
N VAL A 78 -21.81 15.05 3.00
CA VAL A 78 -21.16 15.24 1.70
C VAL A 78 -20.48 16.61 1.62
N TRP A 79 -21.09 17.65 2.19
CA TRP A 79 -20.54 19.01 2.22
C TRP A 79 -19.30 19.11 3.11
N MET A 80 -19.32 18.49 4.29
CA MET A 80 -18.23 18.57 5.27
C MET A 80 -16.93 17.90 4.81
N ARG A 81 -16.99 16.93 3.90
CA ARG A 81 -15.78 16.34 3.29
C ARG A 81 -15.04 17.42 2.49
N THR A 82 -13.87 17.86 2.93
CA THR A 82 -13.10 18.87 2.18
C THR A 82 -12.64 18.32 0.82
N ALA A 83 -12.67 19.15 -0.21
CA ALA A 83 -12.16 18.80 -1.53
C ALA A 83 -10.74 19.32 -1.70
N THR A 84 -9.88 18.53 -2.34
CA THR A 84 -8.46 18.87 -2.56
C THR A 84 -8.23 19.74 -3.79
N LEU A 85 -9.18 19.80 -4.72
CA LEU A 85 -9.07 20.56 -5.97
C LEU A 85 -10.09 21.72 -6.00
N PRO A 86 -9.78 22.85 -6.68
CA PRO A 86 -10.68 24.00 -6.79
C PRO A 86 -11.94 23.69 -7.59
N SER A 87 -11.87 22.74 -8.53
CA SER A 87 -13.05 22.15 -9.16
C SER A 87 -13.37 20.83 -8.49
N PHE A 88 -14.45 20.79 -7.74
CA PHE A 88 -14.91 19.58 -7.06
C PHE A 88 -16.32 19.20 -7.50
N ARG A 89 -16.66 17.92 -7.34
CA ARG A 89 -18.00 17.38 -7.55
C ARG A 89 -18.49 16.81 -6.23
N LYS A 90 -19.75 17.06 -5.92
CA LYS A 90 -20.44 16.53 -4.74
C LYS A 90 -21.66 15.77 -5.23
N LEU A 91 -21.93 14.63 -4.60
CA LEU A 91 -23.14 13.86 -4.87
C LEU A 91 -24.32 14.60 -4.24
N TYR A 92 -25.37 14.84 -5.01
CA TYR A 92 -26.62 15.43 -4.52
C TYR A 92 -27.71 14.37 -4.36
N GLY A 93 -27.65 13.30 -5.15
CA GLY A 93 -28.59 12.19 -5.09
C GLY A 93 -28.22 11.12 -6.10
N ARG A 94 -28.83 9.94 -5.96
CA ARG A 94 -28.72 8.83 -6.92
C ARG A 94 -30.11 8.45 -7.39
N ILE A 95 -30.22 8.13 -8.68
CA ILE A 95 -31.44 7.57 -9.26
C ILE A 95 -31.14 6.08 -9.44
N GLU A 96 -31.89 5.23 -8.75
CA GLU A 96 -31.66 3.77 -8.76
C GLU A 96 -32.40 3.06 -9.91
N MET A 97 -33.32 3.75 -10.58
CA MET A 97 -34.05 3.22 -11.73
C MET A 97 -33.32 3.53 -13.03
N ASP A 98 -33.39 2.58 -13.97
CA ASP A 98 -32.94 2.79 -15.34
C ASP A 98 -33.92 3.74 -16.05
N LEU A 99 -33.38 4.77 -16.68
CA LEU A 99 -34.16 5.72 -17.47
C LEU A 99 -34.20 5.26 -18.93
N GLU A 100 -35.38 5.32 -19.54
CA GLU A 100 -35.55 5.01 -20.95
C GLU A 100 -35.09 6.16 -21.84
N GLU A 101 -34.66 5.83 -23.06
CA GLU A 101 -34.32 6.84 -24.05
C GLU A 101 -35.54 7.73 -24.33
N ASN A 102 -35.36 9.05 -24.27
CA ASN A 102 -36.39 10.08 -24.46
C ASN A 102 -37.32 10.35 -23.25
N GLU A 103 -37.02 9.84 -22.06
CA GLU A 103 -37.67 10.26 -20.82
C GLU A 103 -37.25 11.70 -20.43
N ILE A 104 -38.21 12.58 -20.17
CA ILE A 104 -37.96 14.00 -19.84
C ILE A 104 -37.93 14.17 -18.31
N ILE A 105 -36.74 14.42 -17.76
CA ILE A 105 -36.56 14.76 -16.34
C ILE A 105 -36.61 16.27 -16.16
N ASN A 106 -37.62 16.77 -15.45
CA ASN A 106 -37.70 18.18 -15.06
C ASN A 106 -36.92 18.45 -13.77
N ILE A 107 -35.79 19.15 -13.88
CA ILE A 107 -34.91 19.49 -12.75
C ILE A 107 -35.08 20.97 -12.44
N VAL A 108 -35.76 21.29 -11.33
CA VAL A 108 -35.93 22.66 -10.87
C VAL A 108 -34.83 23.01 -9.88
N ILE A 109 -33.94 23.92 -10.28
CA ILE A 109 -32.79 24.34 -9.44
C ILE A 109 -33.07 25.74 -8.91
N GLN A 110 -33.13 25.87 -7.59
CA GLN A 110 -33.18 27.16 -6.90
C GLN A 110 -31.78 27.56 -6.43
N ASN A 111 -31.28 28.70 -6.91
CA ASN A 111 -29.94 29.17 -6.55
C ASN A 111 -29.96 30.00 -5.26
N ASN A 112 -29.82 29.33 -4.11
CA ASN A 112 -29.78 29.99 -2.80
C ASN A 112 -28.38 30.47 -2.37
N TYR A 113 -27.33 30.23 -3.18
CA TYR A 113 -25.95 30.56 -2.81
C TYR A 113 -25.23 31.28 -3.95
N ASN A 114 -25.03 32.60 -3.83
CA ASN A 114 -24.44 33.39 -4.91
C ASN A 114 -22.91 33.25 -4.95
N THR A 115 -22.37 32.97 -6.14
CA THR A 115 -20.92 32.76 -6.34
C THR A 115 -20.24 33.90 -7.10
N TYR A 116 -20.96 35.01 -7.31
CA TYR A 116 -20.50 36.15 -8.10
C TYR A 116 -19.28 36.84 -7.50
N THR A 117 -19.20 36.90 -6.16
CA THR A 117 -18.12 37.58 -5.41
C THR A 117 -16.75 36.92 -5.61
N PHE A 118 -16.72 35.62 -5.92
CA PHE A 118 -15.48 34.88 -6.19
C PHE A 118 -15.44 34.30 -7.61
N SER A 119 -16.33 34.76 -8.50
CA SER A 119 -16.42 34.31 -9.90
C SER A 119 -16.52 32.78 -10.06
N GLY A 120 -17.19 32.11 -9.11
CA GLY A 120 -17.35 30.66 -9.12
C GLY A 120 -18.41 30.19 -10.11
N LYS A 121 -18.13 29.10 -10.83
CA LYS A 121 -19.08 28.45 -11.75
C LYS A 121 -19.71 27.22 -11.11
N LYS A 122 -21.04 27.10 -11.20
CA LYS A 122 -21.79 25.91 -10.78
C LYS A 122 -22.33 25.17 -11.99
N LYS A 123 -22.34 23.84 -11.92
CA LYS A 123 -22.91 22.97 -12.95
C LYS A 123 -23.51 21.73 -12.31
N LEU A 124 -24.70 21.35 -12.75
CA LEU A 124 -25.30 20.06 -12.44
C LEU A 124 -24.87 19.07 -13.53
N VAL A 125 -24.37 17.91 -13.12
CA VAL A 125 -23.87 16.88 -14.04
C VAL A 125 -24.53 15.57 -13.65
N ILE A 126 -25.26 14.98 -14.59
CA ILE A 126 -25.82 13.64 -14.47
C ILE A 126 -24.81 12.68 -15.09
N SER A 127 -24.52 11.58 -14.41
CA SER A 127 -23.56 10.59 -14.89
C SER A 127 -24.00 9.22 -14.41
N THR A 128 -23.95 8.24 -15.30
CA THR A 128 -24.15 6.84 -14.95
C THR A 128 -22.89 6.29 -14.29
N THR A 129 -23.07 5.44 -13.28
CA THR A 129 -21.97 4.76 -12.58
C THR A 129 -21.80 3.38 -13.18
N THR A 130 -20.63 3.12 -13.78
CA THR A 130 -20.23 1.75 -14.14
C THR A 130 -19.36 1.15 -13.02
N TRP A 131 -19.06 -0.15 -13.08
CA TRP A 131 -18.24 -0.82 -12.07
C TRP A 131 -16.88 -0.14 -11.80
N ILE A 132 -16.28 0.48 -12.83
CA ILE A 132 -14.99 1.20 -12.71
C ILE A 132 -15.17 2.68 -12.31
N GLY A 133 -16.42 3.13 -12.16
CA GLY A 133 -16.80 4.51 -11.86
C GLY A 133 -17.45 5.22 -13.06
N GLY A 134 -17.30 6.53 -13.11
CA GLY A 134 -17.78 7.36 -14.22
C GLY A 134 -16.87 7.28 -15.45
N LYS A 135 -17.31 7.87 -16.57
CA LYS A 135 -16.53 7.91 -17.81
C LYS A 135 -15.17 8.58 -17.60
N ASN A 136 -14.09 7.81 -17.74
CA ASN A 136 -12.72 8.29 -17.64
C ASN A 136 -11.79 7.60 -18.65
N ASP A 137 -11.60 8.21 -19.81
CA ASP A 137 -10.74 7.69 -20.88
C ASP A 137 -9.24 7.74 -20.53
N PHE A 138 -8.87 8.48 -19.48
CA PHE A 138 -7.48 8.63 -19.04
C PHE A 138 -6.89 7.28 -18.61
N LEU A 139 -7.64 6.53 -17.79
CA LEU A 139 -7.13 5.29 -17.21
C LEU A 139 -6.82 4.28 -18.31
N GLY A 140 -7.74 4.06 -19.25
CA GLY A 140 -7.53 3.16 -20.39
C GLY A 140 -6.32 3.56 -21.25
N ARG A 141 -6.16 4.85 -21.57
CA ARG A 141 -5.01 5.34 -22.33
C ARG A 141 -3.69 5.06 -21.61
N VAL A 142 -3.63 5.30 -20.30
CA VAL A 142 -2.42 5.03 -19.51
C VAL A 142 -2.05 3.55 -19.56
N TYR A 143 -3.00 2.63 -19.33
CA TYR A 143 -2.73 1.19 -19.41
C TYR A 143 -2.20 0.77 -20.79
N VAL A 144 -2.80 1.26 -21.87
CA VAL A 144 -2.35 0.95 -23.24
C VAL A 144 -0.94 1.49 -23.50
N THR A 145 -0.65 2.72 -23.08
CA THR A 145 0.69 3.31 -23.26
C THR A 145 1.77 2.58 -22.46
N VAL A 146 1.51 2.25 -21.20
CA VAL A 146 2.46 1.55 -20.33
C VAL A 146 2.69 0.12 -20.82
N GLY A 147 1.62 -0.59 -21.19
CA GLY A 147 1.72 -1.92 -21.80
C GLY A 147 2.50 -1.91 -23.11
N GLY A 148 2.26 -0.91 -23.96
CA GLY A 148 2.99 -0.73 -25.22
C GLY A 148 4.49 -0.50 -25.01
N ILE A 149 4.87 0.39 -24.09
CA ILE A 149 6.28 0.65 -23.76
C ILE A 149 6.95 -0.62 -23.22
N CYS A 150 6.29 -1.36 -22.34
CA CYS A 150 6.81 -2.61 -21.78
C CYS A 150 7.06 -3.67 -22.87
N LEU A 151 6.13 -3.83 -23.82
CA LEU A 151 6.29 -4.77 -24.94
C LEU A 151 7.44 -4.36 -25.86
N LEU A 152 7.59 -3.07 -26.17
CA LEU A 152 8.71 -2.59 -26.99
C LEU A 152 10.06 -2.86 -26.33
N ILE A 153 10.15 -2.64 -25.01
CA ILE A 153 11.35 -2.95 -24.23
C ILE A 153 11.63 -4.46 -24.26
N ALA A 154 10.62 -5.30 -24.03
CA ALA A 154 10.77 -6.76 -24.05
C ALA A 154 11.25 -7.25 -25.42
N ILE A 155 10.67 -6.77 -26.52
CA ILE A 155 11.08 -7.12 -27.89
C ILE A 155 12.53 -6.71 -28.13
N THR A 156 12.93 -5.51 -27.69
CA THR A 156 14.31 -5.02 -27.83
C THR A 156 15.30 -5.94 -27.10
N TYR A 157 14.99 -6.36 -25.88
CA TYR A 157 15.81 -7.31 -25.13
C TYR A 157 15.86 -8.70 -25.78
N ILE A 158 14.74 -9.19 -26.31
CA ILE A 158 14.69 -10.46 -27.03
C ILE A 158 15.59 -10.41 -28.28
N ILE A 159 15.51 -9.32 -29.06
CA ILE A 159 16.37 -9.13 -30.23
C ILE A 159 17.84 -9.10 -29.81
N PHE A 160 18.18 -8.35 -28.77
CA PHE A 160 19.56 -8.29 -28.27
C PHE A 160 20.08 -9.66 -27.81
N TYR A 161 19.24 -10.43 -27.11
CA TYR A 161 19.56 -11.78 -26.65
C TYR A 161 19.83 -12.73 -27.82
N LEU A 162 19.04 -12.65 -28.90
CA LEU A 162 19.22 -13.49 -30.08
C LEU A 162 20.40 -13.08 -30.96
N VAL A 163 20.69 -11.77 -31.10
CA VAL A 163 21.81 -11.27 -31.92
C VAL A 163 23.16 -11.45 -31.21
N ARG A 164 23.19 -11.34 -29.88
CA ARG A 164 24.40 -11.48 -29.06
C ARG A 164 24.17 -12.49 -27.92
N PRO A 165 24.08 -13.79 -28.21
CA PRO A 165 23.93 -14.80 -27.16
C PRO A 165 25.18 -14.77 -26.28
N ARG A 166 25.05 -14.23 -25.07
CA ARG A 166 26.12 -14.29 -24.06
C ARG A 166 25.91 -15.55 -23.22
N PRO A 167 26.93 -16.40 -23.04
CA PRO A 167 26.85 -17.50 -22.10
C PRO A 167 26.59 -16.96 -20.68
N LEU A 168 25.74 -17.64 -19.93
CA LEU A 168 25.57 -17.34 -18.50
C LEU A 168 26.80 -17.85 -17.74
N GLY A 169 27.45 -16.96 -16.98
CA GLY A 169 28.50 -17.34 -16.03
C GLY A 169 29.92 -17.45 -16.60
N ASP A 170 30.22 -16.78 -17.70
CA ASP A 170 31.59 -16.75 -18.26
C ASP A 170 32.62 -16.17 -17.26
N PRO A 171 33.62 -16.96 -16.81
CA PRO A 171 34.61 -16.49 -15.84
C PRO A 171 35.56 -15.43 -16.41
N ALA A 172 35.58 -15.24 -17.73
CA ALA A 172 36.38 -14.23 -18.42
C ALA A 172 35.93 -12.78 -18.10
N TYR A 173 34.68 -12.56 -17.71
CA TYR A 173 34.17 -11.23 -17.35
C TYR A 173 34.36 -10.86 -15.88
N LEU A 174 34.78 -11.82 -15.05
CA LEU A 174 35.10 -11.59 -13.64
C LEU A 174 36.27 -10.60 -13.54
N SER A 175 36.10 -9.52 -12.79
CA SER A 175 37.09 -8.43 -12.70
C SER A 175 38.48 -8.91 -12.26
N TRP A 176 38.53 -9.91 -11.38
CA TRP A 176 39.75 -10.55 -10.89
C TRP A 176 40.42 -11.52 -11.88
N ASN A 177 39.71 -11.91 -12.96
CA ASN A 177 40.26 -12.75 -14.03
C ASN A 177 40.66 -11.93 -15.28
N LYS A 178 40.45 -10.61 -15.25
CA LYS A 178 40.91 -9.72 -16.32
C LYS A 178 42.42 -9.56 -16.20
N VAL A 179 43.16 -9.96 -17.22
CA VAL A 179 44.60 -9.69 -17.30
C VAL A 179 44.77 -8.15 -17.33
N PRO A 180 45.57 -7.54 -16.44
CA PRO A 180 45.83 -6.11 -16.51
C PRO A 180 46.50 -5.81 -17.85
N ALA A 181 45.97 -4.82 -18.59
CA ALA A 181 46.55 -4.42 -19.85
C ALA A 181 48.01 -3.98 -19.61
N SER A 182 48.97 -4.66 -20.25
CA SER A 182 50.36 -4.23 -20.28
C SER A 182 50.48 -3.01 -21.20
N ASN A 183 50.84 -1.86 -20.62
CA ASN A 183 51.35 -0.71 -21.37
C ASN A 183 52.82 -0.90 -21.72
#